data_AF-D8SBE0-F1
#
_entry.id   AF-D8SBE0-F1
#
_cell.length_a   1.000
_cell.length_b   1.000
_cell.length_c   1.000
_cell.angle_alpha   90.00
_cell.angle_beta   90.00
_cell.angle_gamma   90.00
#
_symmetry.space_group_name_H-M   'P 1'
#
loop_
_entity.id
_entity.type
_entity.pdbx_description
1 polymer ?
#
loop_
_entity_poly.entity_id
_entity_poly.type
_entity_poly.pdbx_seq_one_letter_code
_entity_poly.pdbx_strand_id
1 'polypeptide(L)'
;MRTSLVSLALLMSLACPCIAQPPPGIPFRGIFRFRLRFGHLAITRVLDIISRIEEYLRSLNPDAGYGTGRSMSFVVEYTQNAFVRVRLWLYNRAFMENSDICTVAPSRTSAGGRELIQSITTMLEEIRDAIRDLDPIVYGNMWYGHVNLVLRYFGIEYELRDTPFEDEPGTGGGSGTLDLTLLYLPQSKILDDGAADAGETVIDPRGIDVDGHHCWIFGTSLVGGREHLGSTLLEGNRLESPNLVFVLTMETDCALVVRVRETHRRVWGTETSGRDSGCYLHLNEYGVLVIIGSRGEVWSKKTSSYGLKYTYGLAMEDSGHAGVYITDSGTRIWSSP
;
A
#
# COMPACT_ATOMS: atom_id res chain seq x y z
N MET A 1 68.09 -31.18 3.06
CA MET A 1 68.76 -30.15 2.23
C MET A 1 67.72 -29.57 1.28
N ARG A 2 67.65 -28.22 1.21
CA ARG A 2 67.01 -27.39 0.17
C ARG A 2 65.47 -27.25 0.22
N THR A 3 64.97 -26.14 0.81
CA THR A 3 64.70 -24.78 0.24
C THR A 3 63.37 -24.73 -0.51
N SER A 4 62.34 -24.09 0.02
CA SER A 4 62.02 -22.64 -0.03
C SER A 4 61.12 -22.31 -1.23
N LEU A 5 59.93 -21.77 -0.97
CA LEU A 5 59.39 -20.62 -1.70
C LEU A 5 58.17 -20.04 -0.97
N VAL A 6 58.35 -18.77 -0.62
CA VAL A 6 57.36 -17.80 -0.16
C VAL A 6 56.27 -17.63 -1.22
N SER A 7 55.00 -17.61 -0.81
CA SER A 7 53.96 -16.87 -1.52
C SER A 7 52.91 -16.35 -0.54
N LEU A 8 52.93 -15.02 -0.43
CA LEU A 8 51.97 -14.12 0.17
C LEU A 8 50.59 -14.34 -0.49
N ALA A 9 49.56 -14.72 0.26
CA ALA A 9 48.18 -14.67 -0.22
C ALA A 9 47.35 -13.80 0.74
N LEU A 10 46.85 -12.74 0.13
CA LEU A 10 46.16 -11.58 0.67
C LEU A 10 44.84 -11.95 1.36
N LEU A 11 44.53 -11.24 2.47
CA LEU A 11 43.19 -11.11 3.02
C LEU A 11 42.19 -10.68 1.95
N MET A 12 41.11 -11.43 1.79
CA MET A 12 39.81 -10.88 1.43
C MET A 12 38.75 -11.64 2.21
N SER A 13 38.36 -11.04 3.34
CA SER A 13 37.08 -11.31 3.98
C SER A 13 36.00 -11.18 2.92
N LEU A 14 35.17 -12.21 2.76
CA LEU A 14 33.88 -12.11 2.09
C LEU A 14 33.02 -11.13 2.91
N ALA A 15 33.20 -9.85 2.62
CA ALA A 15 32.23 -8.83 2.93
C ALA A 15 30.96 -9.23 2.17
N CYS A 16 29.98 -9.72 2.92
CA CYS A 16 28.59 -9.68 2.53
C CYS A 16 28.33 -8.29 1.93
N PRO A 17 27.81 -8.15 0.70
CA PRO A 17 27.49 -6.82 0.19
C PRO A 17 26.40 -6.25 1.10
N CYS A 18 26.85 -5.37 1.98
CA CYS A 18 26.00 -4.59 2.84
C CYS A 18 25.05 -3.80 1.94
N ILE A 19 23.76 -4.05 2.16
CA ILE A 19 22.62 -3.13 2.04
C ILE A 19 23.12 -1.72 1.75
N ALA A 20 23.00 -1.30 0.49
CA ALA A 20 23.37 0.03 0.06
C ALA A 20 22.41 1.03 0.71
N GLN A 21 22.85 1.66 1.81
CA GLN A 21 22.29 2.94 2.19
C GLN A 21 22.52 3.93 1.03
N PRO A 22 21.58 4.86 0.77
CA PRO A 22 21.78 5.89 -0.22
C PRO A 22 23.10 6.63 0.08
N PRO A 23 23.89 6.97 -0.96
CA PRO A 23 25.18 7.63 -0.78
C PRO A 23 25.04 8.86 0.13
N PRO A 24 25.92 9.02 1.12
CA PRO A 24 25.89 10.19 2.00
C PRO A 24 26.03 11.46 1.16
N GLY A 25 25.00 12.32 1.17
CA GLY A 25 24.99 13.61 0.46
C GLY A 25 23.85 13.80 -0.54
N ILE A 26 23.08 12.77 -0.88
CA ILE A 26 21.86 12.92 -1.66
C ILE A 26 20.69 13.18 -0.68
N PRO A 27 20.01 14.35 -0.75
CA PRO A 27 18.86 14.59 0.10
C PRO A 27 17.81 13.51 -0.18
N PHE A 28 17.24 12.91 0.86
CA PHE A 28 16.22 11.89 0.73
C PHE A 28 14.93 12.51 0.14
N ARG A 29 14.65 12.24 -1.15
CA ARG A 29 13.58 12.91 -1.93
C ARG A 29 12.22 12.19 -1.93
N GLY A 30 12.17 11.02 -1.30
CA GLY A 30 11.01 10.13 -1.30
C GLY A 30 11.30 8.88 -2.12
N ILE A 31 10.60 7.79 -1.80
CA ILE A 31 10.76 6.49 -2.46
C ILE A 31 9.44 6.11 -3.13
N PHE A 32 9.47 5.88 -4.44
CA PHE A 32 8.36 5.28 -5.16
C PHE A 32 8.18 3.85 -4.69
N ARG A 33 7.03 3.55 -4.10
CA ARG A 33 6.69 2.21 -3.62
C ARG A 33 6.05 1.36 -4.69
N PHE A 34 5.25 1.98 -5.54
CA PHE A 34 4.77 1.36 -6.76
C PHE A 34 4.36 2.41 -7.78
N ARG A 35 4.49 2.01 -9.05
CA ARG A 35 4.13 2.76 -10.23
C ARG A 35 3.45 1.79 -11.18
N LEU A 36 2.14 1.87 -11.31
CA LEU A 36 1.38 0.94 -12.14
C LEU A 36 0.88 1.63 -13.40
N ARG A 37 1.06 0.96 -14.55
CA ARG A 37 0.59 1.44 -15.85
C ARG A 37 -0.90 1.23 -16.10
N PHE A 38 -1.62 0.66 -15.13
CA PHE A 38 -3.08 0.57 -15.20
C PHE A 38 -3.69 1.95 -15.35
N GLY A 39 -4.50 2.15 -16.40
CA GLY A 39 -5.16 3.43 -16.66
C GLY A 39 -4.16 4.58 -16.86
N HIS A 40 -3.42 4.57 -17.97
CA HIS A 40 -2.44 5.62 -18.27
C HIS A 40 -3.02 7.03 -18.10
N LEU A 41 -2.29 7.88 -17.39
CA LEU A 41 -2.68 9.27 -17.17
C LEU A 41 -1.81 10.19 -18.03
N ALA A 42 -2.41 11.11 -18.80
CA ALA A 42 -1.63 12.07 -19.56
C ALA A 42 -0.73 12.90 -18.62
N ILE A 43 0.52 13.15 -19.00
CA ILE A 43 1.48 13.94 -18.20
C ILE A 43 0.89 15.30 -17.81
N THR A 44 0.12 15.92 -18.72
CA THR A 44 -0.59 17.18 -18.44
C THR A 44 -1.58 17.08 -17.28
N ARG A 45 -2.29 15.94 -17.13
CA ARG A 45 -3.18 15.67 -16.00
C ARG A 45 -2.40 15.41 -14.71
N VAL A 46 -1.25 14.73 -14.78
CA VAL A 46 -0.36 14.57 -13.62
C VAL A 46 0.13 15.93 -13.11
N LEU A 47 0.56 16.82 -14.01
CA LEU A 47 1.00 18.17 -13.65
C LEU A 47 -0.14 19.03 -13.08
N ASP A 48 -1.37 18.84 -13.55
CA ASP A 48 -2.57 19.45 -12.94
C ASP A 48 -2.81 18.93 -11.52
N ILE A 49 -2.72 17.61 -11.29
CA ILE A 49 -2.80 17.03 -9.93
C ILE A 49 -1.75 17.64 -9.01
N ILE A 50 -0.49 17.71 -9.45
CA ILE A 50 0.60 18.32 -8.67
C ILE A 50 0.24 19.77 -8.30
N SER A 51 -0.25 20.55 -9.27
CA SER A 51 -0.64 21.95 -9.05
C SER A 51 -1.76 22.08 -8.01
N ARG A 52 -2.75 21.18 -8.03
CA ARG A 52 -3.84 21.13 -7.04
C ARG A 52 -3.34 20.75 -5.65
N ILE A 53 -2.39 19.81 -5.55
CA ILE A 53 -1.75 19.48 -4.27
C ILE A 53 -1.02 20.73 -3.73
N GLU A 54 -0.27 21.46 -4.56
CA GLU A 54 0.42 22.68 -4.13
C GLU A 54 -0.53 23.81 -3.70
N GLU A 55 -1.67 23.96 -4.38
CA GLU A 55 -2.73 24.86 -3.95
C GLU A 55 -3.29 24.46 -2.58
N TYR A 56 -3.55 23.17 -2.38
CA TYR A 56 -3.97 22.64 -1.08
C TYR A 56 -2.93 22.91 0.01
N LEU A 57 -1.64 22.64 -0.25
CA LEU A 57 -0.56 22.90 0.72
C LEU A 57 -0.47 24.38 1.12
N ARG A 58 -0.74 25.31 0.20
CA ARG A 58 -0.78 26.75 0.50
C ARG A 58 -1.90 27.14 1.46
N SER A 59 -2.97 26.35 1.53
CA SER A 59 -4.08 26.57 2.48
C SER A 59 -3.77 26.05 3.89
N LEU A 60 -2.75 25.21 4.06
CA LEU A 60 -2.39 24.63 5.34
C LEU A 60 -1.72 25.66 6.26
N ASN A 61 -2.07 25.63 7.54
CA ASN A 61 -1.37 26.42 8.54
C ASN A 61 -0.01 25.76 8.86
N PRO A 62 1.14 26.42 8.62
CA PRO A 62 2.46 25.86 8.86
C PRO A 62 2.80 25.68 10.34
N ASP A 63 2.13 26.41 11.23
CA ASP A 63 2.37 26.41 12.67
C ASP A 63 1.36 25.50 13.42
N ALA A 64 0.44 24.85 12.69
CA ALA A 64 -0.49 23.87 13.25
C ALA A 64 0.10 22.46 13.30
N GLY A 65 -0.40 21.64 14.23
CA GLY A 65 -0.15 20.20 14.26
C GLY A 65 -1.25 19.42 13.52
N TYR A 66 -0.85 18.43 12.73
CA TYR A 66 -1.75 17.56 11.96
C TYR A 66 -1.73 16.14 12.55
N GLY A 67 -2.90 15.61 12.88
CA GLY A 67 -3.02 14.29 13.53
C GLY A 67 -2.58 13.15 12.62
N THR A 68 -1.69 12.31 13.13
CA THR A 68 -1.11 11.18 12.38
C THR A 68 -1.99 9.92 12.39
N GLY A 69 -1.71 9.00 11.46
CA GLY A 69 -2.55 7.84 11.18
C GLY A 69 -3.82 8.22 10.43
N ARG A 70 -3.70 9.21 9.52
CA ARG A 70 -4.82 9.75 8.75
C ARG A 70 -4.41 9.99 7.30
N SER A 71 -5.40 10.17 6.45
CA SER A 71 -5.23 10.70 5.10
C SER A 71 -5.98 12.01 4.92
N MET A 72 -5.55 12.78 3.92
CA MET A 72 -6.35 13.84 3.33
C MET A 72 -6.61 13.43 1.90
N SER A 73 -7.87 13.38 1.48
CA SER A 73 -8.22 12.92 0.15
C SER A 73 -9.06 13.94 -0.60
N PHE A 74 -8.89 13.98 -1.92
CA PHE A 74 -9.75 14.71 -2.83
C PHE A 74 -9.82 13.99 -4.17
N VAL A 75 -10.89 14.25 -4.92
CA VAL A 75 -11.10 13.68 -6.26
C VAL A 75 -10.99 14.81 -7.28
N VAL A 76 -10.23 14.55 -8.35
CA VAL A 76 -10.16 15.40 -9.53
C VAL A 76 -10.94 14.73 -10.64
N GLU A 77 -11.96 15.42 -11.13
CA GLU A 77 -12.74 14.96 -12.28
C GLU A 77 -12.21 15.60 -13.56
N TYR A 78 -11.90 14.77 -14.54
CA TYR A 78 -11.54 15.14 -15.89
C TYR A 78 -12.65 14.75 -16.87
N THR A 79 -12.63 15.37 -18.05
CA THR A 79 -13.52 14.99 -19.15
C THR A 79 -13.37 13.51 -19.52
N GLN A 80 -14.43 12.93 -20.08
CA GLN A 80 -14.50 11.51 -20.50
C GLN A 80 -14.50 10.52 -19.32
N ASN A 81 -15.18 10.86 -18.22
CA ASN A 81 -15.35 9.98 -17.05
C ASN A 81 -14.03 9.55 -16.41
N ALA A 82 -13.00 10.41 -16.45
CA ALA A 82 -11.71 10.13 -15.82
C ALA A 82 -11.67 10.78 -14.44
N PHE A 83 -11.71 9.97 -13.39
CA PHE A 83 -11.71 10.43 -12.00
C PHE A 83 -10.40 10.03 -11.33
N VAL A 84 -9.65 10.99 -10.79
CA VAL A 84 -8.42 10.70 -10.06
C VAL A 84 -8.61 11.02 -8.59
N ARG A 85 -8.56 10.00 -7.74
CA ARG A 85 -8.48 10.20 -6.30
C ARG A 85 -7.05 10.41 -5.91
N VAL A 86 -6.78 11.49 -5.19
CA VAL A 86 -5.48 11.80 -4.59
C VAL A 86 -5.60 11.62 -3.09
N ARG A 87 -4.62 10.95 -2.47
CA ARG A 87 -4.51 10.72 -1.03
C ARG A 87 -3.15 11.21 -0.55
N LEU A 88 -3.16 12.12 0.42
CA LEU A 88 -1.99 12.54 1.16
C LEU A 88 -1.99 11.82 2.49
N TRP A 89 -1.06 10.89 2.66
CA TRP A 89 -0.93 10.08 3.86
C TRP A 89 -0.10 10.79 4.91
N LEU A 90 -0.57 10.76 6.14
CA LEU A 90 0.19 11.12 7.32
C LEU A 90 0.29 9.91 8.25
N TYR A 91 1.36 9.14 8.10
CA TYR A 91 1.63 7.96 8.90
C TYR A 91 1.99 8.34 10.34
N ASN A 92 1.68 7.46 11.29
CA ASN A 92 2.02 7.70 12.70
C ASN A 92 3.46 7.29 13.07
N ARG A 93 4.21 6.74 12.11
CA ARG A 93 5.61 6.35 12.22
C ARG A 93 6.33 6.75 10.96
N ALA A 94 7.58 7.16 11.11
CA ALA A 94 8.42 7.51 9.97
C ALA A 94 8.72 6.24 9.20
N PHE A 95 8.45 6.27 7.90
CA PHE A 95 9.11 5.40 6.96
C PHE A 95 10.62 5.61 7.04
N MET A 96 11.34 4.55 7.38
CA MET A 96 12.77 4.38 7.15
C MET A 96 12.94 3.25 6.15
N GLU A 97 13.93 3.36 5.26
CA GLU A 97 14.22 2.37 4.20
C GLU A 97 14.39 0.94 4.74
N ASN A 98 14.85 0.81 6.00
CA ASN A 98 15.03 -0.45 6.72
C ASN A 98 13.99 -0.68 7.83
N SER A 99 12.90 0.08 7.90
CA SER A 99 11.84 -0.11 8.89
C SER A 99 10.56 -0.61 8.25
N ASP A 100 10.05 -1.72 8.76
CA ASP A 100 8.88 -2.43 8.22
C ASP A 100 7.53 -1.80 8.59
N ILE A 101 7.50 -0.61 9.23
CA ILE A 101 6.29 -0.17 9.95
C ILE A 101 5.81 1.20 9.50
N CYS A 102 4.87 1.20 8.55
CA CYS A 102 3.94 2.31 8.32
C CYS A 102 2.53 1.85 8.68
N THR A 103 1.91 2.42 9.72
CA THR A 103 0.51 2.14 10.03
C THR A 103 -0.37 3.35 9.72
N VAL A 104 -1.58 3.05 9.26
CA VAL A 104 -2.66 4.00 9.07
C VAL A 104 -3.63 4.01 10.27
N ALA A 105 -3.26 3.39 11.39
CA ALA A 105 -3.99 3.48 12.64
C ALA A 105 -3.88 4.90 13.22
N PRO A 106 -5.01 5.57 13.52
CA PRO A 106 -5.01 6.88 14.15
C PRO A 106 -4.18 6.89 15.43
N SER A 107 -3.33 7.90 15.58
CA SER A 107 -2.51 8.10 16.77
C SER A 107 -2.81 9.45 17.42
N ARG A 108 -2.45 9.59 18.71
CA ARG A 108 -2.48 10.87 19.43
C ARG A 108 -1.33 11.80 19.04
N THR A 109 -0.37 11.31 18.27
CA THR A 109 0.76 12.08 17.76
C THR A 109 0.34 12.98 16.60
N SER A 110 0.97 14.15 16.51
CA SER A 110 0.79 15.10 15.41
C SER A 110 2.11 15.42 14.74
N ALA A 111 2.10 15.57 13.41
CA ALA A 111 3.22 16.12 12.67
C ALA A 111 3.07 17.65 12.54
N GLY A 112 4.19 18.37 12.50
CA GLY A 112 4.18 19.82 12.32
C GLY A 112 3.83 20.21 10.89
N GLY A 113 3.01 21.25 10.72
CA GLY A 113 2.58 21.74 9.41
C GLY A 113 3.73 22.12 8.48
N ARG A 114 4.77 22.75 9.00
CA ARG A 114 5.96 23.14 8.23
C ARG A 114 6.70 21.92 7.65
N GLU A 115 6.83 20.84 8.44
CA GLU A 115 7.46 19.59 7.99
C GLU A 115 6.58 18.84 6.97
N LEU A 116 5.26 18.83 7.18
CA LEU A 116 4.28 18.29 6.24
C LEU A 116 4.37 18.97 4.87
N ILE A 117 4.31 20.29 4.85
CA ILE A 117 4.39 21.09 3.62
C ILE A 117 5.73 20.80 2.93
N GLN A 118 6.86 20.90 3.65
CA GLN A 118 8.17 20.66 3.07
C GLN A 118 8.31 19.25 2.48
N SER A 119 7.88 18.22 3.20
CA SER A 119 8.02 16.83 2.76
C SER A 119 7.14 16.53 1.55
N ILE A 120 5.90 17.03 1.52
CA ILE A 120 5.03 16.86 0.35
C ILE A 120 5.61 17.63 -0.84
N THR A 121 6.10 18.86 -0.66
CA THR A 121 6.77 19.61 -1.73
C THR A 121 7.96 18.84 -2.31
N THR A 122 8.81 18.26 -1.45
CA THR A 122 9.93 17.43 -1.91
C THR A 122 9.46 16.20 -2.71
N MET A 123 8.41 15.52 -2.26
CA MET A 123 7.82 14.40 -3.02
C MET A 123 7.26 14.84 -4.39
N LEU A 124 6.65 16.03 -4.47
CA LEU A 124 6.15 16.56 -5.75
C LEU A 124 7.29 16.93 -6.72
N GLU A 125 8.41 17.44 -6.20
CA GLU A 125 9.63 17.65 -6.98
C GLU A 125 10.18 16.33 -7.54
N GLU A 126 10.17 15.27 -6.74
CA GLU A 126 10.60 13.94 -7.18
C GLU A 126 9.72 13.39 -8.31
N ILE A 127 8.40 13.60 -8.25
CA ILE A 127 7.50 13.24 -9.37
C ILE A 127 7.83 14.06 -10.62
N ARG A 128 8.13 15.35 -10.49
CA ARG A 128 8.49 16.20 -11.63
C ARG A 128 9.81 15.79 -12.28
N ASP A 129 10.82 15.48 -11.47
CA ASP A 129 12.11 15.02 -11.96
C ASP A 129 11.95 13.67 -12.68
N ALA A 130 11.18 12.73 -12.10
CA ALA A 130 10.87 11.47 -12.75
C ALA A 130 10.09 11.63 -14.07
N ILE A 131 9.21 12.64 -14.20
CA ILE A 131 8.54 13.00 -15.47
C ILE A 131 9.54 13.53 -16.51
N ARG A 132 10.49 14.38 -16.09
CA ARG A 132 11.49 14.96 -16.99
C ARG A 132 12.45 13.93 -17.55
N ASP A 133 12.75 12.90 -16.76
CA ASP A 133 13.66 11.83 -17.13
C ASP A 133 13.02 10.74 -18.00
N LEU A 134 11.71 10.83 -18.28
CA LEU A 134 11.05 9.90 -19.19
C LEU A 134 11.54 10.08 -20.62
N ASP A 135 11.86 8.95 -21.26
CA ASP A 135 12.09 8.90 -22.69
C ASP A 135 10.76 9.11 -23.44
N PRO A 136 10.58 10.23 -24.19
CA PRO A 136 9.34 10.50 -24.91
C PRO A 136 9.04 9.48 -26.01
N ILE A 137 10.06 8.77 -26.50
CA ILE A 137 9.91 7.74 -27.54
C ILE A 137 9.26 6.49 -26.95
N VAL A 138 9.62 6.14 -25.71
CA VAL A 138 9.15 4.92 -25.04
C VAL A 138 7.80 5.14 -24.34
N TYR A 139 7.61 6.31 -23.71
CA TYR A 139 6.47 6.58 -22.85
C TYR A 139 5.42 7.52 -23.48
N GLY A 140 5.73 8.14 -24.61
CA GLY A 140 4.89 9.17 -25.21
C GLY A 140 4.62 10.31 -24.22
N ASN A 141 3.37 10.82 -24.22
CA ASN A 141 2.89 11.82 -23.26
C ASN A 141 2.10 11.21 -22.09
N MET A 142 2.36 9.94 -21.77
CA MET A 142 1.61 9.19 -20.77
C MET A 142 2.47 8.88 -19.55
N TRP A 143 1.80 8.81 -18.42
CA TRP A 143 2.34 8.50 -17.11
C TRP A 143 1.51 7.37 -16.47
N TYR A 144 1.98 6.87 -15.33
CA TYR A 144 1.31 5.87 -14.51
C TYR A 144 -0.07 6.34 -14.04
N GLY A 145 -1.06 5.43 -14.01
CA GLY A 145 -2.40 5.71 -13.48
C GLY A 145 -2.55 5.47 -11.99
N HIS A 146 -1.60 4.73 -11.40
CA HIS A 146 -1.49 4.56 -9.95
C HIS A 146 -0.04 4.77 -9.52
N VAL A 147 0.16 5.67 -8.58
CA VAL A 147 1.47 5.92 -7.95
C VAL A 147 1.31 5.96 -6.45
N ASN A 148 2.28 5.42 -5.74
CA ASN A 148 2.48 5.65 -4.31
C ASN A 148 3.94 6.03 -4.05
N LEU A 149 4.13 7.21 -3.46
CA LEU A 149 5.42 7.78 -3.12
C LEU A 149 5.41 8.07 -1.62
N VAL A 150 6.49 7.72 -0.91
CA VAL A 150 6.60 7.97 0.54
C VAL A 150 7.87 8.70 0.91
N LEU A 151 7.78 9.54 1.93
CA LEU A 151 8.90 10.27 2.49
C LEU A 151 8.67 10.47 3.99
N ARG A 152 9.45 9.77 4.83
CA ARG A 152 9.32 9.83 6.29
C ARG A 152 7.88 9.54 6.74
N TYR A 153 7.21 10.49 7.38
CA TYR A 153 5.83 10.33 7.86
C TYR A 153 4.78 10.52 6.77
N PHE A 154 5.17 10.84 5.54
CA PHE A 154 4.27 11.33 4.53
C PHE A 154 4.21 10.39 3.34
N GLY A 155 3.05 10.36 2.67
CA GLY A 155 2.91 9.68 1.40
C GLY A 155 1.97 10.42 0.45
N ILE A 156 2.18 10.24 -0.84
CA ILE A 156 1.28 10.67 -1.90
C ILE A 156 0.85 9.42 -2.64
N GLU A 157 -0.45 9.28 -2.79
CA GLU A 157 -1.03 8.27 -3.65
C GLU A 157 -2.04 8.91 -4.59
N TYR A 158 -2.10 8.46 -5.83
CA TYR A 158 -3.25 8.75 -6.66
C TYR A 158 -3.68 7.55 -7.49
N GLU A 159 -4.97 7.47 -7.78
CA GLU A 159 -5.61 6.35 -8.45
C GLU A 159 -6.60 6.87 -9.49
N LEU A 160 -6.37 6.53 -10.77
CA LEU A 160 -7.30 6.82 -11.86
C LEU A 160 -8.45 5.80 -11.91
N ARG A 161 -9.67 6.29 -12.17
CA ARG A 161 -10.87 5.51 -12.47
C ARG A 161 -11.61 6.04 -13.69
N ASP A 162 -12.35 5.14 -14.30
CA ASP A 162 -13.32 5.37 -15.39
C ASP A 162 -14.75 5.63 -14.88
N THR A 163 -14.96 5.52 -13.57
CA THR A 163 -16.25 5.65 -12.89
C THR A 163 -16.15 6.57 -11.67
N PRO A 164 -17.23 7.30 -11.33
CA PRO A 164 -17.24 8.17 -10.16
C PRO A 164 -17.00 7.43 -8.84
N PHE A 165 -16.48 8.13 -7.85
CA PHE A 165 -16.30 7.62 -6.48
C PHE A 165 -17.54 7.82 -5.60
N GLU A 166 -18.75 7.76 -6.18
CA GLU A 166 -20.03 7.92 -5.47
C GLU A 166 -20.74 6.58 -5.24
N ASP A 167 -21.63 6.58 -4.24
CA ASP A 167 -22.40 5.42 -3.81
C ASP A 167 -23.54 5.11 -4.79
N GLU A 168 -23.91 3.83 -4.92
CA GLU A 168 -25.34 3.51 -4.84
C GLU A 168 -25.61 2.74 -3.54
N PRO A 169 -26.25 3.36 -2.54
CA PRO A 169 -26.86 2.68 -1.42
C PRO A 169 -28.38 2.82 -1.54
N GLY A 170 -29.05 1.84 -2.16
CA GLY A 170 -30.51 1.91 -2.28
C GLY A 170 -31.20 0.65 -2.79
N THR A 171 -31.72 -0.16 -1.86
CA THR A 171 -32.98 -0.92 -2.00
C THR A 171 -33.32 -1.50 -3.38
N GLY A 172 -32.83 -2.71 -3.65
CA GLY A 172 -33.39 -3.59 -4.66
C GLY A 172 -33.18 -5.02 -4.21
N GLY A 173 -34.27 -5.73 -3.92
CA GLY A 173 -34.24 -7.18 -3.78
C GLY A 173 -33.74 -7.78 -5.09
N GLY A 174 -32.45 -8.09 -5.12
CA GLY A 174 -31.79 -8.73 -6.23
C GLY A 174 -30.71 -9.59 -5.62
N SER A 175 -30.82 -10.89 -5.83
CA SER A 175 -29.73 -11.83 -5.72
C SER A 175 -28.61 -11.36 -6.66
N GLY A 176 -27.85 -10.35 -6.24
CA GLY A 176 -26.60 -9.97 -6.87
C GLY A 176 -25.61 -11.06 -6.55
N THR A 177 -25.62 -12.10 -7.38
CA THR A 177 -24.50 -13.02 -7.50
C THR A 177 -23.25 -12.17 -7.56
N LEU A 178 -22.43 -12.25 -6.51
CA LEU A 178 -21.03 -11.86 -6.58
C LEU A 178 -20.50 -12.46 -7.88
N ASP A 179 -20.09 -11.62 -8.83
CA ASP A 179 -19.38 -12.09 -10.00
C ASP A 179 -17.96 -12.48 -9.54
N LEU A 180 -17.88 -13.66 -8.93
CA LEU A 180 -16.67 -14.32 -8.43
C LEU A 180 -15.78 -14.80 -9.59
N THR A 181 -16.13 -14.46 -10.84
CA THR A 181 -15.47 -14.99 -12.04
C THR A 181 -14.12 -14.34 -12.35
N LEU A 182 -13.67 -13.36 -11.55
CA LEU A 182 -12.30 -12.81 -11.61
C LEU A 182 -11.34 -13.38 -10.55
N LEU A 183 -11.76 -14.34 -9.72
CA LEU A 183 -10.94 -14.89 -8.63
C LEU A 183 -10.48 -16.33 -8.84
N TYR A 184 -10.62 -16.89 -10.04
CA TYR A 184 -10.01 -18.16 -10.40
C TYR A 184 -8.75 -17.93 -11.23
N LEU A 185 -7.65 -17.54 -10.58
CA LEU A 185 -6.32 -17.84 -11.12
C LEU A 185 -5.95 -19.24 -10.62
N PRO A 186 -6.09 -20.30 -11.44
CA PRO A 186 -5.60 -21.61 -11.06
C PRO A 186 -4.07 -21.55 -10.93
N GLN A 187 -3.56 -22.07 -9.81
CA GLN A 187 -2.14 -22.16 -9.42
C GLN A 187 -1.22 -22.95 -10.37
N SER A 188 -1.57 -23.15 -11.64
CA SER A 188 -0.74 -23.95 -12.55
C SER A 188 -1.04 -23.65 -14.02
N LYS A 189 -0.55 -22.52 -14.53
CA LYS A 189 -0.22 -22.28 -15.95
C LYS A 189 0.31 -20.85 -16.12
N ILE A 190 1.44 -20.57 -15.49
CA ILE A 190 2.34 -19.52 -15.98
C ILE A 190 3.27 -20.27 -16.93
N LEU A 191 2.93 -20.24 -18.22
CA LEU A 191 3.78 -20.39 -19.42
C LEU A 191 2.86 -20.69 -20.61
N ASP A 192 3.04 -19.89 -21.66
CA ASP A 192 2.52 -20.02 -23.03
C ASP A 192 1.02 -19.80 -23.25
N ASP A 193 0.65 -18.55 -23.57
CA ASP A 193 0.25 -18.12 -24.93
C ASP A 193 -0.58 -16.81 -24.88
N GLY A 194 -0.29 -15.92 -25.82
CA GLY A 194 -0.65 -14.50 -25.80
C GLY A 194 -2.14 -14.13 -25.68
N ALA A 195 -2.32 -12.88 -25.23
CA ALA A 195 -3.50 -12.00 -25.34
C ALA A 195 -4.51 -11.98 -24.17
N ALA A 196 -4.17 -11.21 -23.13
CA ALA A 196 -4.98 -10.12 -22.52
C ALA A 196 -4.21 -9.65 -21.28
N ASP A 197 -3.64 -8.45 -21.36
CA ASP A 197 -2.56 -7.95 -20.52
C ASP A 197 -3.00 -7.70 -19.06
N ALA A 198 -2.97 -8.77 -18.27
CA ALA A 198 -3.11 -8.76 -16.84
C ALA A 198 -1.76 -8.36 -16.21
N GLY A 199 -1.72 -7.18 -15.58
CA GLY A 199 -0.72 -6.85 -14.56
C GLY A 199 0.74 -6.91 -14.99
N GLU A 200 1.13 -6.05 -15.93
CA GLU A 200 2.51 -5.58 -15.97
C GLU A 200 2.74 -4.58 -14.81
N THR A 201 3.25 -5.11 -13.70
CA THR A 201 4.32 -4.40 -12.96
C THR A 201 5.31 -3.87 -13.98
N VAL A 202 5.78 -2.63 -13.81
CA VAL A 202 6.76 -2.01 -14.71
C VAL A 202 8.06 -2.80 -14.60
N ILE A 203 8.17 -3.77 -15.50
CA ILE A 203 9.32 -4.62 -15.68
C ILE A 203 10.29 -3.83 -16.57
N ASP A 204 11.49 -3.54 -16.06
CA ASP A 204 12.68 -3.28 -16.91
C ASP A 204 12.70 -4.34 -18.03
N PRO A 205 13.12 -4.05 -19.28
CA PRO A 205 13.33 -5.09 -20.31
C PRO A 205 14.11 -6.35 -19.87
N ARG A 206 14.70 -6.37 -18.67
CA ARG A 206 15.31 -7.52 -17.97
C ARG A 206 14.43 -8.28 -16.95
N GLY A 207 13.14 -7.98 -16.79
CA GLY A 207 12.28 -8.77 -15.88
C GLY A 207 12.30 -8.36 -14.41
N ILE A 208 12.91 -7.22 -14.06
CA ILE A 208 13.15 -6.83 -12.66
C ILE A 208 12.36 -5.56 -12.32
N ASP A 209 11.46 -5.67 -11.34
CA ASP A 209 10.95 -4.51 -10.60
C ASP A 209 12.10 -4.00 -9.71
N VAL A 210 12.77 -2.96 -10.17
CA VAL A 210 13.91 -2.34 -9.47
C VAL A 210 13.52 -1.61 -8.18
N ASP A 211 12.21 -1.40 -7.93
CA ASP A 211 11.70 -0.74 -6.73
C ASP A 211 11.06 -1.71 -5.72
N GLY A 212 10.99 -3.00 -6.05
CA GLY A 212 10.29 -4.06 -5.32
C GLY A 212 10.84 -4.42 -3.92
N HIS A 213 11.66 -3.57 -3.32
CA HIS A 213 12.35 -3.84 -2.05
C HIS A 213 11.93 -2.96 -0.86
N HIS A 214 10.97 -2.04 -0.98
CA HIS A 214 10.82 -1.00 0.06
C HIS A 214 9.44 -0.90 0.73
N CYS A 215 9.44 -1.25 2.03
CA CYS A 215 8.42 -1.13 3.09
C CYS A 215 6.97 -1.33 2.65
N TRP A 216 6.45 -2.47 3.05
CA TRP A 216 5.07 -2.84 2.91
C TRP A 216 4.27 -2.16 4.05
N ILE A 217 3.22 -1.37 3.73
CA ILE A 217 2.14 -0.93 4.67
C ILE A 217 1.69 -2.12 5.56
N PHE A 218 1.86 -3.32 5.04
CA PHE A 218 1.60 -4.64 5.58
C PHE A 218 2.42 -5.05 6.80
N GLY A 219 3.39 -4.29 7.27
CA GLY A 219 3.97 -4.57 8.59
C GLY A 219 2.95 -4.38 9.70
N THR A 220 1.99 -3.47 9.52
CA THR A 220 1.05 -3.09 10.59
C THR A 220 -0.35 -2.73 10.09
N SER A 221 -0.56 -2.57 8.78
CA SER A 221 -1.86 -2.18 8.22
C SER A 221 -2.10 -2.70 6.80
N LEU A 222 -3.35 -2.64 6.35
CA LEU A 222 -3.78 -2.73 4.96
C LEU A 222 -4.59 -1.48 4.62
N VAL A 223 -4.57 -1.08 3.35
CA VAL A 223 -5.44 -0.02 2.80
C VAL A 223 -6.37 -0.63 1.78
N GLY A 224 -7.66 -0.33 1.89
CA GLY A 224 -8.70 -0.89 1.03
C GLY A 224 -8.54 -0.44 -0.42
N GLY A 225 -8.63 -1.40 -1.35
CA GLY A 225 -8.47 -1.16 -2.78
C GLY A 225 -9.07 -2.28 -3.62
N ARG A 226 -9.07 -2.10 -4.95
CA ARG A 226 -9.47 -3.15 -5.92
C ARG A 226 -8.33 -4.14 -6.16
N GLU A 227 -7.13 -3.59 -6.25
CA GLU A 227 -5.91 -4.35 -6.51
C GLU A 227 -5.35 -4.98 -5.24
N HIS A 228 -4.58 -6.05 -5.39
CA HIS A 228 -3.99 -6.78 -4.26
C HIS A 228 -2.93 -5.98 -3.49
N LEU A 229 -2.22 -5.07 -4.18
CA LEU A 229 -1.17 -4.25 -3.59
C LEU A 229 -1.77 -3.24 -2.59
N GLY A 230 -1.18 -3.17 -1.40
CA GLY A 230 -1.71 -2.44 -0.23
C GLY A 230 -2.90 -3.08 0.49
N SER A 231 -3.70 -3.93 -0.16
CA SER A 231 -5.03 -4.34 0.33
C SER A 231 -5.14 -5.79 0.83
N THR A 232 -4.13 -6.62 0.53
CA THR A 232 -4.21 -8.07 0.69
C THR A 232 -3.15 -8.64 1.63
N LEU A 233 -3.56 -9.38 2.66
CA LEU A 233 -2.68 -10.14 3.54
C LEU A 233 -2.71 -11.62 3.15
N LEU A 234 -1.64 -12.07 2.51
CA LEU A 234 -1.46 -13.47 2.10
C LEU A 234 -1.33 -14.43 3.30
N GLU A 235 -1.60 -15.71 3.10
CA GLU A 235 -1.34 -16.74 4.10
C GLU A 235 0.12 -16.71 4.60
N GLY A 236 0.30 -16.97 5.90
CA GLY A 236 1.58 -16.88 6.59
C GLY A 236 2.01 -15.45 6.96
N ASN A 237 1.47 -14.44 6.27
CA ASN A 237 1.80 -13.05 6.54
C ASN A 237 1.01 -12.50 7.74
N ARG A 238 1.51 -11.39 8.28
CA ARG A 238 1.01 -10.80 9.52
C ARG A 238 1.05 -9.28 9.54
N LEU A 239 0.13 -8.68 10.29
CA LEU A 239 0.19 -7.29 10.74
C LEU A 239 0.57 -7.28 12.22
N GLU A 240 1.54 -6.47 12.62
CA GLU A 240 1.95 -6.28 14.00
C GLU A 240 1.34 -5.01 14.59
N SER A 241 1.09 -5.00 15.90
CA SER A 241 0.72 -3.77 16.59
C SER A 241 1.95 -2.85 16.71
N PRO A 242 1.77 -1.51 16.79
CA PRO A 242 2.87 -0.58 16.99
C PRO A 242 3.80 -0.96 18.17
N ASN A 243 3.26 -1.40 19.30
CA ASN A 243 4.02 -1.83 20.47
C ASN A 243 4.64 -3.24 20.35
N LEU A 244 4.44 -3.92 19.22
CA LEU A 244 4.93 -5.27 18.92
C LEU A 244 4.43 -6.37 19.88
N VAL A 245 3.36 -6.11 20.62
CA VAL A 245 2.77 -7.08 21.57
C VAL A 245 1.78 -8.01 20.87
N PHE A 246 1.04 -7.51 19.88
CA PHE A 246 -0.01 -8.25 19.22
C PHE A 246 0.25 -8.41 17.73
N VAL A 247 -0.23 -9.52 17.19
CA VAL A 247 -0.05 -9.89 15.79
C VAL A 247 -1.36 -10.43 15.24
N LEU A 248 -1.83 -9.86 14.14
CA LEU A 248 -2.89 -10.41 13.29
C LEU A 248 -2.24 -11.24 12.18
N THR A 249 -2.61 -12.51 12.04
CA THR A 249 -2.02 -13.42 11.04
C THR A 249 -3.12 -14.07 10.21
N MET A 250 -2.92 -14.08 8.89
CA MET A 250 -3.68 -14.95 8.00
C MET A 250 -3.00 -16.32 8.02
N GLU A 251 -3.57 -17.29 8.72
CA GLU A 251 -2.98 -18.61 8.87
C GLU A 251 -3.17 -19.48 7.63
N THR A 252 -2.27 -20.45 7.46
CA THR A 252 -2.26 -21.40 6.33
C THR A 252 -3.47 -22.33 6.31
N ASP A 253 -4.20 -22.44 7.43
CA ASP A 253 -5.45 -23.19 7.53
C ASP A 253 -6.69 -22.33 7.26
N CYS A 254 -6.51 -21.12 6.71
CA CYS A 254 -7.56 -20.15 6.43
C CYS A 254 -8.18 -19.46 7.66
N ALA A 255 -7.61 -19.61 8.86
CA ALA A 255 -8.01 -18.81 10.02
C ALA A 255 -7.33 -17.43 10.01
N LEU A 256 -8.09 -16.35 10.20
CA LEU A 256 -7.52 -15.04 10.50
C LEU A 256 -7.48 -14.89 12.03
N VAL A 257 -6.30 -14.74 12.61
CA VAL A 257 -6.11 -14.88 14.07
C VAL A 257 -5.28 -13.75 14.65
N VAL A 258 -5.73 -13.21 15.79
CA VAL A 258 -4.95 -12.31 16.64
C VAL A 258 -4.30 -13.09 17.77
N ARG A 259 -2.99 -12.92 17.95
CA ARG A 259 -2.21 -13.52 19.02
C ARG A 259 -1.39 -12.49 19.79
N VAL A 260 -1.10 -12.81 21.04
CA VAL A 260 0.02 -12.21 21.77
C VAL A 260 1.31 -12.77 21.18
N ARG A 261 2.22 -11.90 20.74
CA ARG A 261 3.44 -12.25 19.99
C ARG A 261 4.35 -13.20 20.75
N GLU A 262 4.66 -12.88 22.00
CA GLU A 262 5.63 -13.64 22.82
C GLU A 262 5.12 -15.02 23.22
N THR A 263 3.86 -15.12 23.62
CA THR A 263 3.31 -16.37 24.18
C THR A 263 2.54 -17.19 23.15
N HIS A 264 2.35 -16.67 21.92
CA HIS A 264 1.48 -17.23 20.89
C HIS A 264 0.03 -17.50 21.34
N ARG A 265 -0.41 -16.83 22.41
CA ARG A 265 -1.76 -17.04 22.96
C ARG A 265 -2.79 -16.40 22.02
N ARG A 266 -3.73 -17.20 21.52
CA ARG A 266 -4.88 -16.72 20.73
C ARG A 266 -5.74 -15.78 21.58
N VAL A 267 -5.95 -14.57 21.08
CA VAL A 267 -6.83 -13.56 21.65
C VAL A 267 -8.19 -13.64 20.96
N TRP A 268 -8.16 -13.69 19.63
CA TRP A 268 -9.33 -13.77 18.78
C TRP A 268 -8.98 -14.50 17.48
N GLY A 269 -9.97 -15.03 16.77
CA GLY A 269 -9.81 -15.34 15.35
C GLY A 269 -11.12 -15.68 14.69
N THR A 270 -11.12 -15.76 13.36
CA THR A 270 -12.25 -16.26 12.59
C THR A 270 -12.36 -17.78 12.73
N GLU A 271 -13.58 -18.30 12.77
CA GLU A 271 -13.86 -19.74 12.85
C GLU A 271 -13.84 -20.38 11.44
N THR A 272 -12.76 -20.11 10.70
CA THR A 272 -12.56 -20.47 9.28
C THR A 272 -11.43 -21.47 9.06
N SER A 273 -10.83 -21.98 10.14
CA SER A 273 -9.81 -23.03 10.11
C SER A 273 -10.30 -24.26 9.32
N GLY A 274 -9.47 -24.73 8.40
CA GLY A 274 -9.69 -25.91 7.56
C GLY A 274 -10.80 -25.77 6.52
N ARG A 275 -11.39 -24.57 6.34
CA ARG A 275 -12.51 -24.39 5.40
C ARG A 275 -12.10 -24.35 3.93
N ASP A 276 -10.86 -24.01 3.64
CA ASP A 276 -10.27 -23.97 2.29
C ASP A 276 -8.73 -24.07 2.35
N SER A 277 -8.04 -23.76 1.26
CA SER A 277 -6.58 -23.67 1.13
C SER A 277 -6.17 -22.44 0.32
N GLY A 278 -4.93 -21.97 0.50
CA GLY A 278 -4.40 -20.83 -0.26
C GLY A 278 -5.08 -19.52 0.10
N CYS A 279 -5.45 -19.35 1.37
CA CYS A 279 -6.33 -18.26 1.78
C CYS A 279 -5.58 -16.96 1.97
N TYR A 280 -6.24 -15.87 1.58
CA TYR A 280 -5.76 -14.52 1.87
C TYR A 280 -6.90 -13.65 2.37
N LEU A 281 -6.53 -12.68 3.21
CA LEU A 281 -7.44 -11.62 3.64
C LEU A 281 -7.33 -10.46 2.66
N HIS A 282 -8.47 -9.92 2.23
CA HIS A 282 -8.56 -8.74 1.40
C HIS A 282 -9.47 -7.70 2.07
N LEU A 283 -8.96 -6.48 2.25
CA LEU A 283 -9.80 -5.32 2.56
C LEU A 283 -10.14 -4.66 1.22
N ASN A 284 -11.40 -4.76 0.80
CA ASN A 284 -11.79 -4.17 -0.48
C ASN A 284 -12.04 -2.65 -0.36
N GLU A 285 -12.19 -2.01 -1.51
CA GLU A 285 -12.50 -0.58 -1.65
C GLU A 285 -13.81 -0.13 -0.98
N TYR A 286 -14.73 -1.06 -0.69
CA TYR A 286 -15.99 -0.80 -0.01
C TYR A 286 -15.90 -0.94 1.52
N GLY A 287 -14.71 -1.22 2.06
CA GLY A 287 -14.53 -1.45 3.48
C GLY A 287 -15.17 -2.76 3.93
N VAL A 288 -15.08 -3.81 3.11
CA VAL A 288 -15.45 -5.18 3.48
C VAL A 288 -14.17 -5.98 3.66
N LEU A 289 -14.06 -6.65 4.80
CA LEU A 289 -13.02 -7.65 5.03
C LEU A 289 -13.50 -8.98 4.47
N VAL A 290 -12.72 -9.59 3.59
CA VAL A 290 -13.07 -10.87 2.95
C VAL A 290 -11.88 -11.82 3.05
N ILE A 291 -12.13 -13.05 3.49
CA ILE A 291 -11.16 -14.15 3.36
C ILE A 291 -11.55 -14.91 2.10
N ILE A 292 -10.62 -14.98 1.15
CA ILE A 292 -10.79 -15.67 -0.13
C ILE A 292 -9.82 -16.85 -0.14
N GLY A 293 -10.34 -18.03 -0.45
CA GLY A 293 -9.57 -19.26 -0.64
C GLY A 293 -9.65 -19.75 -2.09
N SER A 294 -9.10 -20.94 -2.34
CA SER A 294 -9.07 -21.55 -3.68
C SER A 294 -10.45 -21.78 -4.31
N ARG A 295 -11.51 -21.93 -3.51
CA ARG A 295 -12.88 -22.15 -3.97
C ARG A 295 -13.76 -20.90 -3.93
N GLY A 296 -13.20 -19.74 -3.58
CA GLY A 296 -13.92 -18.47 -3.47
C GLY A 296 -13.99 -17.93 -2.05
N GLU A 297 -15.03 -17.16 -1.75
CA GLU A 297 -15.21 -16.52 -0.45
C GLU A 297 -15.41 -17.56 0.68
N VAL A 298 -14.53 -17.52 1.67
CA VAL A 298 -14.60 -18.35 2.89
C VAL A 298 -15.34 -17.64 4.01
N TRP A 299 -15.19 -16.31 4.07
CA TRP A 299 -15.77 -15.45 5.08
C TRP A 299 -15.79 -14.00 4.62
N SER A 300 -16.81 -13.24 5.02
CA SER A 300 -16.83 -11.80 4.86
C SER A 300 -17.42 -11.08 6.07
N LYS A 301 -16.97 -9.83 6.24
CA LYS A 301 -17.52 -8.90 7.21
C LYS A 301 -17.63 -7.52 6.57
N LYS A 302 -18.86 -7.08 6.36
CA LYS A 302 -19.15 -5.69 6.03
C LYS A 302 -18.81 -4.81 7.24
N THR A 303 -17.83 -3.92 7.08
CA THR A 303 -17.40 -2.99 8.14
C THR A 303 -17.85 -1.56 7.89
N SER A 304 -18.26 -1.25 6.66
CA SER A 304 -18.71 0.08 6.24
C SER A 304 -20.11 0.05 5.64
N SER A 305 -20.88 1.12 5.86
CA SER A 305 -22.09 1.46 5.11
C SER A 305 -21.90 2.66 4.18
N TYR A 306 -20.67 3.17 4.07
CA TYR A 306 -20.32 4.43 3.38
C TYR A 306 -19.76 4.23 1.95
N GLY A 307 -19.83 3.01 1.43
CA GLY A 307 -19.45 2.67 0.06
C GLY A 307 -18.07 3.19 -0.36
N LEU A 308 -17.98 3.71 -1.57
CA LEU A 308 -16.71 4.18 -2.16
C LEU A 308 -16.32 5.58 -1.71
N LYS A 309 -17.17 6.28 -0.95
CA LYS A 309 -16.93 7.66 -0.53
C LYS A 309 -15.61 7.85 0.22
N TYR A 310 -15.20 6.84 0.98
CA TYR A 310 -14.01 6.91 1.83
C TYR A 310 -12.96 5.89 1.45
N THR A 311 -11.75 6.09 1.97
CA THR A 311 -10.72 5.07 2.00
C THR A 311 -10.72 4.39 3.37
N TYR A 312 -10.49 3.08 3.36
CA TYR A 312 -10.53 2.25 4.57
C TYR A 312 -9.14 1.71 4.88
N GLY A 313 -8.81 1.62 6.16
CA GLY A 313 -7.56 1.01 6.61
C GLY A 313 -7.82 -0.04 7.67
N LEU A 314 -7.26 -1.24 7.54
CA LEU A 314 -7.20 -2.26 8.59
C LEU A 314 -5.86 -2.11 9.31
N ALA A 315 -5.85 -2.10 10.63
CA ALA A 315 -4.61 -2.07 11.41
C ALA A 315 -4.70 -2.90 12.68
N MET A 316 -3.55 -3.43 13.13
CA MET A 316 -3.44 -4.08 14.43
C MET A 316 -3.17 -3.01 15.50
N GLU A 317 -4.02 -2.94 16.53
CA GLU A 317 -3.90 -1.94 17.59
C GLU A 317 -3.07 -2.47 18.78
N ASP A 318 -2.44 -1.55 19.52
CA ASP A 318 -1.77 -1.82 20.80
C ASP A 318 -2.72 -2.35 21.89
N SER A 319 -4.02 -2.21 21.68
CA SER A 319 -5.10 -2.70 22.54
C SER A 319 -5.35 -4.20 22.41
N GLY A 320 -4.80 -4.85 21.39
CA GLY A 320 -5.07 -6.25 21.07
C GLY A 320 -6.27 -6.47 20.15
N HIS A 321 -6.85 -5.41 19.59
CA HIS A 321 -7.90 -5.51 18.57
C HIS A 321 -7.36 -5.19 17.18
N ALA A 322 -7.86 -5.89 16.16
CA ALA A 322 -7.71 -5.46 14.78
C ALA A 322 -8.84 -4.47 14.46
N GLY A 323 -8.52 -3.26 14.01
CA GLY A 323 -9.48 -2.20 13.76
C GLY A 323 -9.56 -1.80 12.29
N VAL A 324 -10.77 -1.55 11.78
CA VAL A 324 -10.97 -0.91 10.47
C VAL A 324 -11.39 0.54 10.66
N TYR A 325 -10.76 1.43 9.90
CA TYR A 325 -10.87 2.88 10.03
C TYR A 325 -11.26 3.52 8.71
N ILE A 326 -12.05 4.60 8.78
CA ILE A 326 -12.10 5.60 7.72
C ILE A 326 -10.83 6.44 7.83
N THR A 327 -9.93 6.34 6.87
CA THR A 327 -8.57 6.91 7.00
C THR A 327 -8.58 8.45 7.06
N ASP A 328 -9.54 9.10 6.40
CA ASP A 328 -9.61 10.58 6.40
C ASP A 328 -10.00 11.16 7.76
N SER A 329 -10.96 10.53 8.44
CA SER A 329 -11.45 11.00 9.75
C SER A 329 -10.72 10.35 10.92
N GLY A 330 -10.08 9.19 10.70
CA GLY A 330 -9.59 8.31 11.75
C GLY A 330 -10.71 7.64 12.55
N THR A 331 -11.94 7.62 12.05
CA THR A 331 -13.08 7.00 12.73
C THR A 331 -12.98 5.49 12.62
N ARG A 332 -12.96 4.78 13.75
CA ARG A 332 -13.03 3.32 13.78
C ARG A 332 -14.47 2.87 13.49
N ILE A 333 -14.64 2.07 12.45
CA ILE A 333 -15.96 1.57 11.98
C ILE A 333 -16.17 0.10 12.32
N TRP A 334 -15.09 -0.64 12.61
CA TRP A 334 -15.15 -2.01 13.08
C TRP A 334 -13.92 -2.33 13.94
N SER A 335 -14.08 -3.29 14.85
CA SER A 335 -12.98 -3.92 15.56
C SER A 335 -13.23 -5.42 15.70
N SER A 336 -12.17 -6.21 15.78
CA SER A 336 -12.28 -7.57 16.26
C SER A 336 -12.91 -7.57 17.66
N PRO A 337 -13.80 -8.53 17.97
CA PRO A 337 -14.41 -8.71 19.28
C PRO A 337 -13.41 -8.85 20.44
#